data_AF-A0A660NIU6-F1
#
_entry.id   AF-A0A660NIU6-F1
#
_cell.length_a   1.000
_cell.length_b   1.000
_cell.length_c   1.000
_cell.angle_alpha   90.00
_cell.angle_beta   90.00
_cell.angle_gamma   90.00
#
_symmetry.space_group_name_H-M   'P 1'
#
loop_
_entity.id
_entity.type
_entity.pdbx_description
1 polymer ?
#
loop_
_entity_poly.entity_id
_entity_poly.type
_entity_poly.pdbx_seq_one_letter_code
_entity_poly.pdbx_strand_id
1 'polypeptide(L)'
;APSAITRLLDLGVPAYLLQSTLIGVMAQRLARTLCPECKQPDDSVTDEMWADFVKPFRNVPKPASIYRPVGCPSCRMGGFRGRTGLYEILANNESIRQYITERPELRKLRLAAIKHGMRPLRMAGAAAVAAGLTTIDEALRHAPPVEL
;
A
#
# COMPACT_ATOMS: atom_id res chain seq x y z
N ALA A 1 -3.76 -4.80 6.51
CA ALA A 1 -4.72 -5.92 6.38
C ALA A 1 -4.42 -7.05 7.37
N PRO A 2 -3.22 -7.68 7.43
CA PRO A 2 -3.00 -8.85 8.30
C PRO A 2 -3.28 -8.63 9.79
N SER A 3 -3.01 -7.43 10.32
CA SER A 3 -3.24 -7.09 11.73
C SER A 3 -4.72 -7.06 12.14
N ALA A 4 -5.65 -7.03 11.20
CA ALA A 4 -7.07 -7.17 11.53
C ALA A 4 -7.39 -8.58 12.04
N ILE A 5 -6.70 -9.61 11.53
CA ILE A 5 -6.87 -11.00 11.99
C ILE A 5 -6.43 -11.12 13.45
N THR A 6 -5.24 -10.61 13.79
CA THR A 6 -4.78 -10.58 15.20
C THR A 6 -5.77 -9.80 16.07
N ARG A 7 -6.29 -8.66 15.59
CA ARG A 7 -7.22 -7.87 16.37
C ARG A 7 -8.56 -8.57 16.62
N LEU A 8 -9.07 -9.34 15.66
CA LEU A 8 -10.29 -10.14 15.85
C LEU A 8 -10.09 -11.24 16.89
N LEU A 9 -8.92 -11.89 16.90
CA LEU A 9 -8.56 -12.87 17.92
C LEU A 9 -8.47 -12.23 19.32
N ASP A 10 -7.85 -11.04 19.43
CA ASP A 10 -7.79 -10.29 20.69
C ASP A 10 -9.18 -9.90 21.22
N LEU A 11 -10.18 -9.78 20.33
CA LEU A 11 -11.58 -9.50 20.67
C LEU A 11 -12.38 -10.78 20.99
N GLY A 12 -11.73 -11.95 20.99
CA GLY A 12 -12.33 -13.22 21.39
C GLY A 12 -12.99 -14.00 20.24
N VAL A 13 -12.77 -13.62 18.98
CA VAL A 13 -13.24 -14.42 17.84
C VAL A 13 -12.37 -15.67 17.71
N PRO A 14 -12.91 -16.90 17.75
CA PRO A 14 -12.11 -18.12 17.64
C PRO A 14 -11.41 -18.25 16.28
N ALA A 15 -10.18 -18.80 16.26
CA ALA A 15 -9.39 -18.87 15.03
C ALA A 15 -10.05 -19.74 13.94
N TYR A 16 -10.66 -20.87 14.31
CA TYR A 16 -11.36 -21.75 13.35
C TYR A 16 -12.52 -21.05 12.63
N LEU A 17 -13.18 -20.09 13.29
CA LEU A 17 -14.25 -19.32 12.70
C LEU A 17 -13.67 -18.35 11.67
N LEU A 18 -12.59 -17.64 12.01
CA LEU A 18 -11.88 -16.78 11.06
C LEU A 18 -11.38 -17.57 9.84
N GLN A 19 -10.86 -18.78 10.03
CA GLN A 19 -10.41 -19.63 8.92
C GLN A 19 -11.54 -19.98 7.94
N SER A 20 -12.75 -20.22 8.44
CA SER A 20 -13.89 -20.72 7.66
C SER A 20 -14.79 -19.63 7.10
N THR A 21 -14.95 -18.50 7.79
CA THR A 21 -15.94 -17.47 7.42
C THR A 21 -15.33 -16.19 6.86
N LEU A 22 -14.08 -15.87 7.20
CA LEU A 22 -13.43 -14.67 6.68
C LEU A 22 -13.09 -14.88 5.21
N ILE A 23 -13.60 -14.03 4.32
CA ILE A 23 -13.25 -14.08 2.88
C ILE A 23 -11.91 -13.38 2.64
N GLY A 24 -11.67 -12.28 3.36
CA GLY A 24 -10.44 -11.51 3.28
C GLY A 24 -10.53 -10.23 4.10
N VAL A 25 -9.42 -9.49 4.10
CA VAL A 25 -9.31 -8.18 4.76
C VAL A 25 -8.78 -7.17 3.77
N MET A 26 -9.49 -6.07 3.60
CA MET A 26 -9.01 -4.91 2.85
C MET A 26 -8.59 -3.80 3.83
N ALA A 27 -7.36 -3.32 3.69
CA ALA A 27 -6.91 -2.09 4.31
C ALA A 27 -6.78 -1.01 3.24
N GLN A 28 -7.26 0.20 3.56
CA GLN A 28 -7.19 1.34 2.65
C GLN A 28 -6.57 2.56 3.30
N ARG A 29 -5.92 3.37 2.45
CA ARG A 29 -5.47 4.73 2.75
C ARG A 29 -5.82 5.63 1.57
N LEU A 30 -6.00 6.92 1.85
CA LEU A 30 -6.27 7.93 0.82
C LEU A 30 -5.06 8.87 0.74
N ALA A 31 -4.47 8.97 -0.44
CA ALA A 31 -3.43 9.94 -0.76
C ALA A 31 -4.00 11.04 -1.66
N ARG A 32 -3.43 12.24 -1.62
CA ARG A 32 -3.87 13.32 -2.52
C ARG A 32 -3.51 12.97 -3.96
N THR A 33 -4.43 13.24 -4.88
CA THR A 33 -4.19 13.03 -6.32
C THR A 33 -3.58 14.28 -6.94
N LEU A 34 -2.50 14.12 -7.69
CA LEU A 34 -1.88 15.21 -8.45
C LEU A 34 -2.92 15.88 -9.37
N CYS A 35 -2.89 17.20 -9.42
CA CYS A 35 -3.78 17.93 -10.32
C CYS A 35 -3.46 17.55 -11.78
N PRO A 36 -4.44 17.07 -12.57
CA PRO A 36 -4.19 16.65 -13.94
C PRO A 36 -3.81 17.81 -14.86
N GLU A 37 -4.17 19.05 -14.51
CA GLU A 37 -3.93 20.24 -15.32
C GLU A 37 -2.53 20.83 -15.13
N CYS A 38 -1.90 20.62 -13.97
CA CYS A 38 -0.64 21.30 -13.64
C CYS A 38 0.48 20.39 -13.15
N LYS A 39 0.30 19.07 -13.08
CA LYS A 39 1.40 18.18 -12.72
C LYS A 39 2.52 18.27 -13.77
N GLN A 40 3.76 18.22 -13.34
CA GLN A 40 4.93 18.26 -14.22
C GLN A 40 5.85 17.07 -13.94
N PRO A 41 6.66 16.63 -14.92
CA PRO A 41 7.73 15.67 -14.67
C PRO A 41 8.64 16.14 -13.52
N ASP A 42 9.07 15.18 -12.72
CA ASP A 42 9.99 15.37 -11.61
C ASP A 42 11.27 14.58 -11.86
N ASP A 43 12.23 15.25 -12.49
CA ASP A 43 13.55 14.67 -12.80
C ASP A 43 14.46 14.63 -11.56
N SER A 44 14.02 15.17 -10.41
CA SER A 44 14.81 15.14 -9.17
C SER A 44 14.80 13.78 -8.48
N VAL A 45 13.85 12.89 -8.83
CA VAL A 45 13.78 11.55 -8.23
C VAL A 45 14.82 10.64 -8.86
N THR A 46 15.88 10.34 -8.10
CA THR A 46 16.95 9.42 -8.51
C THR A 46 16.52 7.96 -8.37
N ASP A 47 17.29 7.05 -8.97
CA ASP A 47 17.07 5.60 -8.83
C ASP A 47 17.28 5.13 -7.39
N GLU A 48 18.20 5.76 -6.64
CA GLU A 48 18.41 5.49 -5.21
C GLU A 48 17.20 5.89 -4.38
N MET A 49 16.62 7.08 -4.61
CA MET A 49 15.41 7.53 -3.92
C MET A 49 14.23 6.59 -4.18
N TRP A 50 14.08 6.14 -5.43
CA TRP A 50 13.05 5.16 -5.79
C TRP A 50 13.28 3.81 -5.12
N ALA A 51 14.52 3.31 -5.15
CA ALA A 51 14.89 2.06 -4.52
C ALA A 51 14.63 2.09 -3.00
N ASP A 52 14.93 3.20 -2.34
CA ASP A 52 14.63 3.41 -0.93
C ASP A 52 13.13 3.43 -0.64
N PHE A 53 12.35 4.07 -1.50
CA PHE A 53 10.90 4.12 -1.36
C PHE A 53 10.25 2.72 -1.43
N VAL A 54 10.72 1.86 -2.33
CA VAL A 54 10.18 0.52 -2.55
C VAL A 54 10.76 -0.56 -1.63
N LYS A 55 11.73 -0.23 -0.76
CA LYS A 55 12.27 -1.18 0.23
C LYS A 55 11.15 -1.80 1.08
N PRO A 56 11.25 -3.11 1.42
CA PRO A 56 12.35 -4.04 1.12
C PRO A 56 12.20 -4.80 -0.22
N PHE A 57 11.25 -4.41 -1.09
CA PHE A 57 10.99 -5.11 -2.34
C PHE A 57 12.09 -4.82 -3.36
N ARG A 58 12.74 -5.89 -3.84
CA ARG A 58 13.78 -5.81 -4.89
C ARG A 58 13.13 -5.92 -6.27
N ASN A 59 13.87 -5.50 -7.30
CA ASN A 59 13.48 -5.61 -8.72
C ASN A 59 12.21 -4.83 -9.09
N VAL A 60 11.94 -3.71 -8.42
CA VAL A 60 10.88 -2.77 -8.79
C VAL A 60 11.54 -1.61 -9.54
N PRO A 61 11.51 -1.60 -10.88
CA PRO A 61 12.19 -0.56 -11.65
C PRO A 61 11.57 0.81 -11.39
N LYS A 62 12.39 1.86 -11.45
CA LYS A 62 11.90 3.24 -11.44
C LYS A 62 11.02 3.47 -12.68
N PRO A 63 9.81 4.05 -12.55
CA PRO A 63 9.01 4.40 -13.70
C PRO A 63 9.72 5.46 -14.56
N ALA A 64 9.48 5.43 -15.87
CA ALA A 64 10.07 6.37 -16.83
C ALA A 64 9.72 7.84 -16.54
N SER A 65 8.59 8.09 -15.87
CA SER A 65 8.18 9.43 -15.47
C SER A 65 7.57 9.37 -14.07
N ILE A 66 8.02 10.31 -13.23
CA ILE A 66 7.42 10.63 -11.94
C ILE A 66 6.98 12.08 -12.03
N TYR A 67 5.95 12.46 -11.28
CA TYR A 67 5.36 13.78 -11.37
C TYR A 67 5.35 14.49 -10.02
N ARG A 68 5.50 15.81 -10.06
CA ARG A 68 5.41 16.71 -8.90
C ARG A 68 4.25 17.69 -9.01
N PRO A 69 3.71 18.15 -7.86
CA PRO A 69 2.72 19.22 -7.83
C PRO A 69 3.37 20.57 -8.16
N VAL A 70 2.65 21.42 -8.90
CA VAL A 70 3.08 22.80 -9.22
C VAL A 70 2.10 23.83 -8.66
N GLY A 71 0.79 23.59 -8.85
CA GLY A 71 -0.26 24.51 -8.43
C GLY A 71 -0.80 25.33 -9.60
N CYS A 72 -2.12 25.43 -9.67
CA CYS A 72 -2.85 26.22 -10.66
C CYS A 72 -4.22 26.64 -10.09
N PRO A 73 -4.96 27.57 -10.73
CA PRO A 73 -6.28 27.99 -10.29
C PRO A 73 -7.26 26.81 -10.07
N SER A 74 -7.24 25.80 -10.95
CA SER A 74 -8.13 24.64 -10.88
C SER A 74 -7.90 23.73 -9.67
N CYS A 75 -6.72 23.77 -9.06
CA CYS A 75 -6.42 23.11 -7.78
C CYS A 75 -6.20 24.10 -6.63
N ARG A 76 -6.63 25.37 -6.78
CA ARG A 76 -6.47 26.44 -5.80
C ARG A 76 -5.02 26.59 -5.32
N MET A 77 -4.10 26.53 -6.28
CA MET A 77 -2.64 26.61 -6.05
C MET A 77 -2.06 25.50 -5.17
N GLY A 78 -2.81 24.44 -4.85
CA GLY A 78 -2.33 23.36 -3.99
C GLY A 78 -1.56 22.24 -4.71
N GLY A 79 -1.67 22.15 -6.04
CA GLY A 79 -1.04 21.12 -6.87
C GLY A 79 -1.69 19.74 -6.82
N PHE A 80 -2.76 19.59 -6.02
CA PHE A 80 -3.52 18.35 -5.87
C PHE A 80 -5.02 18.61 -6.06
N ARG A 81 -5.73 17.65 -6.66
CA ARG A 81 -7.19 17.69 -6.84
C ARG A 81 -7.76 16.28 -6.72
N GLY A 82 -8.51 16.04 -5.64
CA GLY A 82 -9.09 14.73 -5.35
C GLY A 82 -8.18 13.83 -4.51
N ARG A 83 -8.59 12.56 -4.39
CA ARG A 83 -7.90 11.53 -3.59
C ARG A 83 -7.83 10.23 -4.37
N THR A 84 -6.72 9.51 -4.25
CA THR A 84 -6.54 8.16 -4.78
C THR A 84 -6.48 7.16 -3.64
N GLY A 85 -7.12 6.01 -3.84
CA GLY A 85 -7.08 4.91 -2.89
C GLY A 85 -5.79 4.10 -3.04
N LEU A 86 -5.16 3.80 -1.91
CA LEU A 86 -4.11 2.80 -1.79
C LEU A 86 -4.71 1.60 -1.07
N TYR A 87 -4.67 0.44 -1.71
CA TYR A 87 -5.34 -0.77 -1.24
C TYR A 87 -4.34 -1.88 -0.95
N GLU A 88 -4.51 -2.53 0.19
CA GLU A 88 -3.84 -3.76 0.57
C GLU A 88 -4.91 -4.81 0.87
N ILE A 89 -4.96 -5.86 0.06
CA ILE A 89 -6.02 -6.87 0.12
C ILE A 89 -5.39 -8.22 0.47
N LEU A 90 -5.70 -8.72 1.65
CA LEU A 90 -5.40 -10.08 2.07
C LEU A 90 -6.62 -10.96 1.75
N ALA A 91 -6.46 -11.91 0.83
CA ALA A 91 -7.46 -12.95 0.60
C ALA A 91 -7.22 -14.12 1.56
N ASN A 92 -8.26 -14.62 2.22
CA ASN A 92 -8.17 -15.81 3.06
C ASN A 92 -8.29 -17.08 2.21
N ASN A 93 -7.24 -17.37 1.45
CA ASN A 93 -7.14 -18.60 0.67
C ASN A 93 -6.56 -19.75 1.51
N GLU A 94 -6.52 -20.95 0.92
CA GLU A 94 -5.98 -22.16 1.57
C GLU A 94 -4.56 -21.97 2.11
N SER A 95 -3.69 -21.28 1.37
CA SER A 95 -2.31 -21.02 1.80
C SER A 95 -2.22 -20.06 3.00
N ILE A 96 -3.22 -19.20 3.21
CA ILE A 96 -3.27 -18.25 4.33
C ILE A 96 -3.92 -18.83 5.58
N ARG A 97 -4.92 -19.72 5.44
CA ARG A 97 -5.68 -20.28 6.57
C ARG A 97 -4.79 -20.90 7.65
N GLN A 98 -3.72 -21.60 7.26
CA GLN A 98 -2.78 -22.23 8.19
C GLN A 98 -2.07 -21.24 9.12
N TYR A 99 -1.98 -19.96 8.74
CA TYR A 99 -1.36 -18.90 9.53
C TYR A 99 -2.35 -18.21 10.48
N ILE A 100 -3.65 -18.50 10.37
CA ILE A 100 -4.70 -18.00 11.26
C ILE A 100 -4.85 -18.99 12.41
N THR A 101 -4.00 -18.88 13.42
CA THR A 101 -4.04 -19.70 14.64
C THR A 101 -4.50 -18.85 15.83
N GLU A 102 -4.67 -19.45 17.01
CA GLU A 102 -4.99 -18.72 18.26
C GLU A 102 -3.90 -17.72 18.67
N ARG A 103 -2.65 -17.93 18.22
CA ARG A 103 -1.50 -17.04 18.45
C ARG A 103 -0.71 -16.87 17.15
N PRO A 104 -1.21 -16.11 16.18
CA PRO A 104 -0.59 -16.03 14.88
C PRO A 104 0.63 -15.11 14.95
N GLU A 105 1.74 -15.56 14.36
CA GLU A 105 2.88 -14.68 14.12
C GLU A 105 2.56 -13.74 12.94
N LEU A 106 2.27 -12.47 13.26
CA LEU A 106 1.89 -11.46 12.27
C LEU A 106 2.89 -11.34 11.11
N ARG A 107 4.19 -11.46 11.39
CA ARG A 107 5.26 -11.40 10.38
C ARG A 107 5.14 -12.55 9.37
N LYS A 108 4.96 -13.79 9.85
CA LYS A 108 4.79 -14.98 9.00
C LYS A 108 3.52 -14.88 8.16
N LEU A 109 2.40 -14.46 8.77
CA LEU A 109 1.14 -14.24 8.06
C LEU A 109 1.29 -13.19 6.96
N ARG A 110 1.95 -12.07 7.24
CA ARG A 110 2.20 -11.01 6.26
C ARG A 110 3.07 -11.49 5.10
N LEU A 111 4.17 -12.18 5.38
CA LEU A 111 5.06 -12.73 4.36
C LEU A 111 4.32 -13.75 3.47
N ALA A 112 3.51 -14.62 4.06
CA ALA A 112 2.66 -15.54 3.32
C ALA A 112 1.65 -14.78 2.44
N ALA A 113 0.96 -13.78 2.99
CA ALA A 113 0.02 -12.97 2.21
C ALA A 113 0.69 -12.31 1.01
N ILE A 114 1.88 -11.72 1.20
CA ILE A 114 2.66 -11.11 0.11
C ILE A 114 3.04 -12.15 -0.95
N LYS A 115 3.57 -13.30 -0.52
CA LYS A 115 3.92 -14.41 -1.41
C LYS A 115 2.73 -14.88 -2.24
N HIS A 116 1.52 -14.82 -1.68
CA HIS A 116 0.26 -15.22 -2.32
C HIS A 116 -0.52 -14.05 -2.94
N GLY A 117 0.14 -12.94 -3.27
CA GLY A 117 -0.40 -11.88 -4.11
C GLY A 117 -0.96 -10.66 -3.38
N MET A 118 -0.91 -10.60 -2.05
CA MET A 118 -1.20 -9.36 -1.33
C MET A 118 -0.14 -8.31 -1.67
N ARG A 119 -0.58 -7.21 -2.27
CA ARG A 119 0.27 -6.03 -2.47
C ARG A 119 0.21 -5.15 -1.22
N PRO A 120 1.33 -4.88 -0.54
CA PRO A 120 1.30 -3.98 0.60
C PRO A 120 0.96 -2.54 0.21
N LEU A 121 0.46 -1.76 1.17
CA LEU A 121 0.11 -0.34 0.93
C LEU A 121 1.25 0.47 0.31
N ARG A 122 2.50 0.20 0.71
CA ARG A 122 3.70 0.84 0.16
C ARG A 122 3.84 0.60 -1.34
N MET A 123 3.63 -0.66 -1.75
CA MET A 123 3.69 -1.07 -3.16
C MET A 123 2.47 -0.60 -3.94
N ALA A 124 1.29 -0.48 -3.31
CA ALA A 124 0.16 0.21 -3.91
C ALA A 124 0.45 1.70 -4.14
N GLY A 125 1.14 2.35 -3.19
CA GLY A 125 1.67 3.70 -3.34
C GLY A 125 2.64 3.82 -4.51
N ALA A 126 3.61 2.91 -4.62
CA ALA A 126 4.54 2.88 -5.75
C ALA A 126 3.84 2.72 -7.10
N ALA A 127 2.82 1.85 -7.18
CA ALA A 127 2.01 1.73 -8.38
C ALA A 127 1.25 3.03 -8.71
N ALA A 128 0.72 3.73 -7.70
CA ALA A 128 0.03 5.01 -7.90
C ALA A 128 0.98 6.14 -8.34
N VAL A 129 2.22 6.16 -7.83
CA VAL A 129 3.27 7.09 -8.26
C VAL A 129 3.67 6.81 -9.71
N ALA A 130 3.90 5.54 -10.06
CA ALA A 130 4.22 5.12 -11.43
C ALA A 130 3.10 5.44 -12.42
N ALA A 131 1.85 5.44 -11.98
CA ALA A 131 0.69 5.88 -12.78
C ALA A 131 0.54 7.41 -12.85
N GLY A 132 1.42 8.18 -12.20
CA GLY A 132 1.37 9.64 -12.16
C GLY A 132 0.13 10.19 -11.44
N LEU A 133 -0.42 9.43 -10.50
CA LEU A 133 -1.61 9.80 -9.73
C LEU A 133 -1.25 10.56 -8.45
N THR A 134 -0.11 10.27 -7.83
CA THR A 134 0.34 10.88 -6.58
C THR A 134 1.86 11.00 -6.53
N THR A 135 2.40 11.57 -5.47
CA THR A 135 3.85 11.72 -5.27
C THR A 135 4.40 10.65 -4.32
N ILE A 136 5.72 10.47 -4.33
CA ILE A 136 6.41 9.63 -3.36
C ILE A 136 6.09 10.11 -1.93
N ASP A 137 6.16 11.41 -1.67
CA ASP A 137 5.86 11.97 -0.34
C ASP A 137 4.43 11.67 0.15
N GLU A 138 3.45 11.78 -0.73
CA GLU A 138 2.06 11.45 -0.41
C GLU A 138 1.89 9.95 -0.14
N ALA A 139 2.54 9.10 -0.93
CA ALA A 139 2.55 7.67 -0.69
C ALA A 139 3.24 7.33 0.65
N LEU A 140 4.39 7.94 0.96
CA LEU A 140 5.14 7.73 2.21
C LEU A 140 4.32 8.13 3.44
N ARG A 141 3.62 9.27 3.36
CA ARG A 141 2.80 9.81 4.45
C ARG A 141 1.67 8.85 4.85
N HIS A 142 1.12 8.12 3.89
CA HIS A 142 -0.06 7.29 4.09
C HIS A 142 0.24 5.78 4.11
N ALA A 143 1.37 5.35 3.54
CA ALA A 143 1.81 3.97 3.49
C ALA A 143 3.21 3.85 4.12
N PRO A 144 3.31 3.57 5.43
CA PRO A 144 4.59 3.41 6.10
C PRO A 144 5.37 2.18 5.57
N PRO A 145 6.67 2.07 5.89
CA PRO A 145 7.46 0.90 5.53
C PRO A 145 6.81 -0.39 6.00
N VAL A 146 6.96 -1.45 5.21
CA VAL A 146 6.47 -2.77 5.59
C VAL A 146 7.50 -3.42 6.51
N GLU A 147 7.11 -3.70 7.75
CA GLU A 147 7.90 -4.54 8.66
C GLU A 147 7.81 -6.00 8.18
N LEU A 148 8.90 -6.49 7.58
CA LEU A 148 9.08 -7.86 7.08
C LEU A 148 10.07 -8.66 7.94
#